data_AF-A0AAE0JWU6-F1
#
_entry.id   AF-A0AAE0JWU6-F1
#
_cell.length_a   1.000
_cell.length_b   1.000
_cell.length_c   1.000
_cell.angle_alpha   90.00
_cell.angle_beta   90.00
_cell.angle_gamma   90.00
#
_symmetry.space_group_name_H-M   'P 1'
#
loop_
_entity.id
_entity.type
_entity.pdbx_description
1 polymer ?
#
loop_
_entity_poly.entity_id
_entity_poly.type
_entity_poly.pdbx_seq_one_letter_code
_entity_poly.pdbx_strand_id
1 'polypeptide(L)'
;MTTTTTTTTTTTNTDLPSPIDRSGIPRPIPILALPPQARPEQQQQQQQQQHNALLVLHPNYGDASNVIFSLPCVDPLPQSDSPLEFPTYDAPPSIGASAVETTALSRSYGVHHRTVLVAAQIVANNAFDGYLALDKKGTQAVLIPLEGILIGRKYFFIVPGDEFYPIVPSFQDWQFPHDKLPDSWPAVAPTEAAQAAQCVITRFPWALDRAHIVPTAQTSWFDDNGMSRYGTSVSPSIDDDCNLLWLRRDLHTPTFDAFWFALVPKPVVDTATTTATVVYSVHVLVDNQPLFPTFYHDIQLPHLRGAAREFLFARFAQAVLIRVKPFVTARKRRLIARFVVDGMKEEVIREELSGDALFKAYGGGRTRSASPTKRKRGGEEPPSSVIGQEEEWSPRIVDSDLDEDEDEDEERRGRKRRRAWEGDLGQGVACRDSGGLVETEKWPEPLPPERLSRPPDLSMSVASVDE
;
A
#
# COMPACT_ATOMS: atom_id res chain seq x y z
N MET A 1 51.57 -1.16 -31.76
CA MET A 1 52.93 -1.63 -31.43
C MET A 1 53.50 -0.69 -30.39
N THR A 2 53.97 -1.28 -29.29
CA THR A 2 54.76 -0.76 -28.16
C THR A 2 55.71 0.38 -28.54
N THR A 3 55.95 1.42 -27.72
CA THR A 3 56.70 1.32 -26.46
C THR A 3 56.51 2.52 -25.51
N THR A 4 56.58 2.17 -24.24
CA THR A 4 56.72 2.92 -22.97
C THR A 4 57.99 3.77 -22.89
N THR A 5 57.94 4.94 -22.22
CA THR A 5 59.00 5.36 -21.26
C THR A 5 58.47 6.36 -20.22
N THR A 6 58.86 6.09 -18.98
CA THR A 6 58.59 6.75 -17.70
C THR A 6 59.45 8.01 -17.49
N THR A 7 58.92 9.04 -16.81
CA THR A 7 59.76 9.97 -16.04
C THR A 7 59.04 10.48 -14.79
N THR A 8 59.71 10.27 -13.66
CA THR A 8 59.39 10.71 -12.31
C THR A 8 59.94 12.13 -12.08
N THR A 9 59.20 13.00 -11.39
CA THR A 9 59.76 14.20 -10.76
C THR A 9 59.08 14.49 -9.42
N THR A 10 59.93 14.67 -8.42
CA THR A 10 59.65 14.94 -7.01
C THR A 10 59.97 16.39 -6.72
N THR A 11 59.05 17.13 -6.09
CA THR A 11 59.23 18.44 -5.41
C THR A 11 57.86 18.84 -4.86
N THR A 12 57.61 19.45 -3.70
CA THR A 12 58.35 19.79 -2.47
C THR A 12 57.25 20.23 -1.49
N ASN A 13 57.37 19.85 -0.21
CA ASN A 13 56.48 20.25 0.90
C ASN A 13 56.43 21.78 1.09
N THR A 14 55.26 22.30 1.44
CA THR A 14 55.11 23.48 2.32
C THR A 14 53.97 23.25 3.30
N ASP A 15 54.25 23.65 4.53
CA ASP A 15 53.64 23.27 5.80
C ASP A 15 52.23 23.82 6.04
N LEU A 16 51.39 23.04 6.74
CA LEU A 16 50.26 23.53 7.53
C LEU A 16 50.21 22.77 8.88
N PRO A 17 49.92 23.46 10.00
CA PRO A 17 50.31 23.02 11.34
C PRO A 17 49.29 22.09 12.01
N SER A 18 49.82 21.11 12.76
CA SER A 18 49.10 20.18 13.61
C SER A 18 48.65 20.83 14.94
N PRO A 19 47.43 20.54 15.45
CA PRO A 19 47.07 20.85 16.83
C PRO A 19 47.53 19.70 17.75
N ILE A 20 48.55 19.96 18.58
CA ILE A 20 48.98 19.10 19.68
C ILE A 20 48.39 19.65 20.99
N ASP A 21 47.66 18.81 21.72
CA ASP A 21 47.24 19.09 23.11
C ASP A 21 48.26 18.51 24.13
N ARG A 22 48.38 19.19 25.28
CA ARG A 22 49.44 19.18 26.30
C ARG A 22 49.57 17.92 27.17
N SER A 23 49.28 16.74 26.63
CA SER A 23 49.49 15.47 27.38
C SER A 23 50.19 14.34 26.61
N GLY A 24 50.65 14.58 25.37
CA GLY A 24 51.64 13.71 24.72
C GLY A 24 51.22 12.25 24.48
N ILE A 25 49.93 11.94 24.47
CA ILE A 25 49.41 10.59 24.17
C ILE A 25 48.40 10.69 23.00
N PRO A 26 48.66 10.03 21.85
CA PRO A 26 47.73 10.01 20.74
C PRO A 26 46.48 9.19 21.07
N ARG A 27 45.28 9.75 20.85
CA ARG A 27 44.01 9.03 21.00
C ARG A 27 43.83 8.03 19.84
N PRO A 28 43.47 6.76 20.09
CA PRO A 28 43.13 5.83 19.03
C PRO A 28 41.80 6.24 18.37
N ILE A 29 41.82 6.40 17.05
CA ILE A 29 40.64 6.61 16.21
C ILE A 29 39.81 5.31 16.22
N PRO A 30 38.51 5.33 16.56
CA PRO A 30 37.68 4.15 16.45
C PRO A 30 37.47 3.82 14.97
N ILE A 31 38.05 2.70 14.51
CA ILE A 31 37.75 2.10 13.22
C ILE A 31 36.27 1.68 13.25
N LEU A 32 35.41 2.43 12.58
CA LEU A 32 34.07 2.00 12.21
C LEU A 32 34.21 0.73 11.38
N ALA A 33 33.87 -0.41 11.98
CA ALA A 33 33.82 -1.69 11.30
C ALA A 33 32.86 -1.57 10.11
N LEU A 34 33.37 -1.84 8.90
CA LEU A 34 32.56 -2.05 7.71
C LEU A 34 31.47 -3.09 8.02
N PRO A 35 30.22 -2.90 7.55
CA PRO A 35 29.17 -3.89 7.78
C PRO A 35 29.62 -5.23 7.21
N PRO A 36 29.42 -6.35 7.92
CA PRO A 36 29.81 -7.66 7.42
C PRO A 36 29.10 -7.91 6.10
N GLN A 37 29.87 -8.20 5.05
CA GLN A 37 29.30 -8.58 3.76
C GLN A 37 28.39 -9.80 3.98
N ALA A 38 27.16 -9.68 3.47
CA ALA A 38 26.15 -10.72 3.59
C ALA A 38 26.69 -12.07 3.09
N ARG A 39 26.48 -13.12 3.89
CA ARG A 39 26.91 -14.48 3.53
C ARG A 39 26.29 -14.90 2.18
N PRO A 40 26.97 -15.72 1.37
CA PRO A 40 26.43 -16.22 0.09
C PRO A 40 25.03 -16.84 0.21
N GLU A 41 24.69 -17.43 1.35
CA GLU A 41 23.36 -17.99 1.66
C GLU A 41 22.25 -16.93 1.70
N GLN A 42 22.54 -15.71 2.16
CA GLN A 42 21.59 -14.60 2.15
C GLN A 42 21.39 -14.03 0.74
N GLN A 43 22.43 -14.05 -0.10
CA GLN A 43 22.32 -13.67 -1.51
C GLN A 43 21.54 -14.72 -2.32
N GLN A 44 21.71 -16.01 -2.02
CA GLN A 44 20.89 -17.07 -2.61
C GLN A 44 19.43 -16.97 -2.16
N GLN A 45 19.14 -16.71 -0.88
CA GLN A 45 17.77 -16.48 -0.41
C GLN A 45 17.14 -15.23 -1.02
N GLN A 46 17.88 -14.12 -1.21
CA GLN A 46 17.40 -12.94 -1.93
C GLN A 46 17.14 -13.20 -3.42
N GLN A 47 18.01 -13.97 -4.09
CA GLN A 47 17.78 -14.35 -5.49
C GLN A 47 16.61 -15.33 -5.64
N GLN A 48 16.42 -16.26 -4.71
CA GLN A 48 15.31 -17.21 -4.73
C GLN A 48 13.97 -16.54 -4.40
N GLN A 49 13.97 -15.46 -3.61
CA GLN A 49 12.79 -14.63 -3.32
C GLN A 49 12.26 -13.86 -4.54
N GLN A 50 13.12 -13.43 -5.47
CA GLN A 50 12.67 -12.81 -6.74
C GLN A 50 11.87 -13.78 -7.63
N HIS A 51 11.85 -15.09 -7.32
CA HIS A 51 11.23 -16.12 -8.16
C HIS A 51 9.83 -16.55 -7.68
N ASN A 52 9.27 -15.95 -6.62
CA ASN A 52 7.95 -16.32 -6.08
C ASN A 52 6.88 -15.23 -6.22
N ALA A 53 6.90 -14.50 -7.35
CA ALA A 53 5.85 -13.58 -7.72
C ALA A 53 5.20 -13.96 -9.05
N LEU A 54 3.92 -13.62 -9.19
CA LEU A 54 3.15 -13.63 -10.42
C LEU A 54 3.31 -12.27 -11.11
N LEU A 55 3.61 -12.29 -12.40
CA LEU A 55 3.78 -11.10 -13.23
C LEU A 55 2.56 -10.90 -14.13
N VAL A 56 2.00 -9.69 -14.11
CA VAL A 56 0.98 -9.26 -15.06
C VAL A 56 1.63 -8.44 -16.16
N LEU A 57 1.41 -8.84 -17.40
CA LEU A 57 2.07 -8.34 -18.59
C LEU A 57 1.07 -7.60 -19.50
N HIS A 58 1.56 -6.56 -20.16
CA HIS A 58 0.83 -5.86 -21.20
C HIS A 58 1.15 -6.48 -22.58
N PRO A 59 0.14 -6.80 -23.41
CA PRO A 59 0.35 -7.52 -24.67
C PRO A 59 1.17 -6.73 -25.70
N ASN A 60 0.92 -5.42 -25.80
CA ASN A 60 1.51 -4.56 -26.83
C ASN A 60 2.95 -4.04 -26.55
N TYR A 61 3.53 -4.25 -25.37
CA TYR A 61 4.91 -3.85 -25.11
C TYR A 61 5.90 -5.01 -25.30
N GLY A 62 7.14 -4.68 -25.66
CA GLY A 62 8.22 -5.67 -25.82
C GLY A 62 8.59 -6.36 -24.50
N ASP A 63 9.14 -7.57 -24.57
CA ASP A 63 9.34 -8.46 -23.40
C ASP A 63 10.24 -7.90 -22.29
N ALA A 64 11.14 -6.98 -22.63
CA ALA A 64 11.97 -6.29 -21.65
C ALA A 64 11.22 -5.21 -20.85
N SER A 65 9.99 -4.87 -21.24
CA SER A 65 9.30 -3.68 -20.76
C SER A 65 7.78 -3.84 -20.62
N ASN A 66 7.27 -5.08 -20.66
CA ASN A 66 5.84 -5.37 -20.64
C ASN A 66 5.29 -5.74 -19.26
N VAL A 67 6.14 -5.92 -18.24
CA VAL A 67 5.70 -6.19 -16.87
C VAL A 67 5.05 -4.94 -16.28
N ILE A 68 3.73 -4.99 -16.08
CA ILE A 68 2.95 -3.87 -15.55
C ILE A 68 3.14 -3.78 -14.02
N PHE A 69 2.89 -4.90 -13.34
CA PHE A 69 3.07 -5.07 -11.90
C PHE A 69 3.26 -6.55 -11.56
N SER A 70 3.63 -6.83 -10.31
CA SER A 70 3.75 -8.16 -9.75
C SER A 70 3.00 -8.29 -8.43
N LEU A 71 2.56 -9.52 -8.13
CA LEU A 71 1.94 -9.89 -6.87
C LEU A 71 2.65 -11.12 -6.27
N PRO A 72 2.90 -11.17 -4.95
CA PRO A 72 3.56 -12.31 -4.33
C PRO A 72 2.65 -13.55 -4.36
N CYS A 73 3.21 -14.73 -4.61
CA CYS A 73 2.48 -15.99 -4.56
C CYS A 73 2.36 -16.45 -3.11
N VAL A 74 1.24 -16.10 -2.46
CA VAL A 74 0.98 -16.30 -1.03
C VAL A 74 -0.26 -17.14 -0.73
N ASP A 75 -1.12 -17.38 -1.73
CA ASP A 75 -2.33 -18.18 -1.57
C ASP A 75 -1.97 -19.67 -1.68
N PRO A 76 -2.26 -20.51 -0.67
CA PRO A 76 -1.93 -21.93 -0.69
C PRO A 76 -2.76 -22.67 -1.76
N LEU A 77 -2.17 -23.67 -2.39
CA LEU A 77 -2.93 -24.57 -3.24
C LEU A 77 -3.78 -25.52 -2.38
N PRO A 78 -5.00 -25.87 -2.82
CA PRO A 78 -5.76 -26.95 -2.20
C PRO A 78 -4.89 -28.21 -2.23
N GLN A 79 -4.53 -28.74 -1.07
CA GLN A 79 -3.86 -30.03 -1.00
C GLN A 79 -4.85 -31.07 -1.53
N SER A 80 -4.51 -31.74 -2.62
CA SER A 80 -5.22 -32.96 -2.99
C SER A 80 -4.95 -33.97 -1.88
N ASP A 81 -5.95 -34.27 -1.05
CA ASP A 81 -5.94 -35.40 -0.12
C ASP A 81 -5.94 -36.71 -0.92
N SER A 82 -4.81 -37.02 -1.53
CA SER A 82 -4.53 -38.30 -2.14
C SER A 82 -3.11 -38.66 -1.77
N PRO A 83 -2.89 -39.65 -0.89
CA PRO A 83 -1.57 -40.21 -0.72
C PRO A 83 -1.20 -40.86 -2.04
N LEU A 84 -0.33 -40.20 -2.81
CA LEU A 84 0.32 -40.84 -3.94
C LEU A 84 1.15 -41.99 -3.37
N GLU A 85 0.61 -43.19 -3.43
CA GLU A 85 1.39 -44.42 -3.44
C GLU A 85 2.43 -44.26 -4.54
N PHE A 86 3.68 -44.02 -4.16
CA PHE A 86 4.80 -44.08 -5.07
C PHE A 86 4.87 -45.50 -5.63
N PRO A 87 4.73 -45.72 -6.95
CA PRO A 87 5.05 -47.01 -7.52
C PRO A 87 6.56 -47.17 -7.42
N THR A 88 7.02 -48.08 -6.57
CA THR A 88 8.40 -48.55 -6.53
C THR A 88 8.74 -49.06 -7.93
N TYR A 89 9.65 -48.39 -8.64
CA TYR A 89 10.15 -48.89 -9.92
C TYR A 89 11.68 -48.97 -9.88
N ASP A 90 12.16 -50.19 -9.63
CA ASP A 90 13.46 -50.65 -10.10
C ASP A 90 13.38 -50.83 -11.63
N ALA A 91 13.87 -49.86 -12.41
CA ALA A 91 14.37 -50.09 -13.77
C ALA A 91 15.22 -48.90 -14.27
N PRO A 92 16.35 -49.14 -14.97
CA PRO A 92 17.29 -48.10 -15.40
C PRO A 92 16.82 -47.35 -16.67
N PRO A 93 17.38 -46.15 -16.95
CA PRO A 93 16.77 -45.20 -17.88
C PRO A 93 17.10 -45.52 -19.33
N SER A 94 16.08 -45.50 -20.19
CA SER A 94 16.24 -45.36 -21.64
C SER A 94 15.85 -43.95 -22.08
N ILE A 95 16.64 -43.47 -23.04
CA ILE A 95 16.80 -42.12 -23.53
C ILE A 95 15.55 -41.57 -24.23
N GLY A 96 15.23 -40.29 -23.97
CA GLY A 96 14.55 -39.41 -24.92
C GLY A 96 13.14 -38.97 -24.55
N ALA A 97 13.00 -37.93 -23.72
CA ALA A 97 11.84 -37.04 -23.73
C ALA A 97 12.21 -35.66 -23.19
N SER A 98 11.66 -34.65 -23.85
CA SER A 98 11.94 -33.21 -23.79
C SER A 98 11.84 -32.59 -22.40
N ALA A 99 12.80 -31.71 -22.08
CA ALA A 99 12.92 -30.95 -20.84
C ALA A 99 11.89 -29.79 -20.73
N VAL A 100 10.60 -30.10 -20.70
CA VAL A 100 9.52 -29.10 -20.53
C VAL A 100 8.67 -29.31 -19.27
N GLU A 101 8.83 -30.42 -18.54
CA GLU A 101 7.84 -30.79 -17.51
C GLU A 101 8.43 -31.12 -16.13
N THR A 102 9.46 -30.38 -15.68
CA THR A 102 10.08 -30.61 -14.35
C THR A 102 10.35 -29.33 -13.57
N THR A 103 9.51 -28.29 -13.74
CA THR A 103 9.52 -27.10 -12.85
C THR A 103 8.16 -26.81 -12.20
N ALA A 104 7.13 -27.61 -12.48
CA ALA A 104 5.78 -27.45 -11.91
C ALA A 104 5.62 -28.09 -10.51
N LEU A 105 6.57 -28.92 -10.06
CA LEU A 105 6.44 -29.75 -8.85
C LEU A 105 6.98 -29.12 -7.55
N SER A 106 7.16 -27.79 -7.46
CA SER A 106 7.61 -27.16 -6.21
C SER A 106 7.01 -25.77 -5.92
N ARG A 107 5.79 -25.49 -6.40
CA ARG A 107 5.03 -24.34 -5.90
C ARG A 107 3.84 -24.82 -5.10
N SER A 108 3.94 -24.67 -3.78
CA SER A 108 2.84 -24.85 -2.84
C SER A 108 1.90 -23.64 -2.76
N TYR A 109 2.25 -22.53 -3.43
CA TYR A 109 1.53 -21.26 -3.37
C TYR A 109 1.35 -20.63 -4.76
N GLY A 110 0.26 -19.89 -4.92
CA GLY A 110 -0.07 -19.08 -6.09
C GLY A 110 -0.75 -17.77 -5.68
N VAL A 111 -1.58 -17.21 -6.56
CA VAL A 111 -2.37 -16.00 -6.27
C VAL A 111 -3.83 -16.22 -6.64
N HIS A 112 -4.76 -15.79 -5.80
CA HIS A 112 -6.19 -15.83 -6.06
C HIS A 112 -6.54 -15.13 -7.39
N HIS A 113 -7.17 -15.87 -8.31
CA HIS A 113 -7.37 -15.43 -9.70
C HIS A 113 -8.14 -14.12 -9.77
N ARG A 114 -9.30 -14.02 -9.11
CA ARG A 114 -10.11 -12.78 -9.12
C ARG A 114 -9.34 -11.58 -8.58
N THR A 115 -8.48 -11.75 -7.57
CA THR A 115 -7.65 -10.66 -7.03
C THR A 115 -6.70 -10.11 -8.10
N VAL A 116 -6.03 -11.00 -8.84
CA VAL A 116 -5.13 -10.61 -9.95
C VAL A 116 -5.92 -9.93 -11.06
N LEU A 117 -7.07 -10.49 -11.42
CA LEU A 117 -7.92 -9.95 -12.48
C LEU A 117 -8.38 -8.53 -12.15
N VAL A 118 -8.98 -8.31 -10.98
CA VAL A 118 -9.47 -6.98 -10.56
C VAL A 118 -8.31 -5.98 -10.48
N ALA A 119 -7.14 -6.40 -9.98
CA ALA A 119 -5.95 -5.54 -9.99
C ALA A 119 -5.58 -5.11 -11.41
N ALA A 120 -5.58 -6.03 -12.38
CA ALA A 120 -5.26 -5.71 -13.77
C ALA A 120 -6.31 -4.78 -14.41
N GLN A 121 -7.59 -5.02 -14.13
CA GLN A 121 -8.71 -4.19 -14.59
C GLN A 121 -8.61 -2.75 -14.07
N ILE A 122 -8.24 -2.55 -12.79
CA ILE A 122 -7.99 -1.23 -12.21
C ILE A 122 -6.86 -0.51 -12.95
N VAL A 123 -5.74 -1.20 -13.18
CA VAL A 123 -4.57 -0.61 -13.84
C VAL A 123 -4.86 -0.23 -15.29
N ALA A 124 -5.73 -0.98 -15.96
CA ALA A 124 -6.25 -0.68 -17.30
C ALA A 124 -7.45 0.28 -17.28
N ASN A 125 -7.51 1.19 -16.31
CA ASN A 125 -8.56 2.21 -16.18
C ASN A 125 -9.98 1.63 -16.11
N ASN A 126 -10.18 0.67 -15.19
CA ASN A 126 -11.46 0.02 -14.92
C ASN A 126 -12.03 -0.78 -16.12
N ALA A 127 -11.17 -1.40 -16.92
CA ALA A 127 -11.55 -2.29 -18.02
C ALA A 127 -12.10 -3.63 -17.49
N PHE A 128 -13.28 -3.61 -16.87
CA PHE A 128 -13.87 -4.77 -16.18
C PHE A 128 -14.33 -5.91 -17.10
N ASP A 129 -14.33 -5.69 -18.41
CA ASP A 129 -14.53 -6.69 -19.46
C ASP A 129 -13.24 -7.42 -19.88
N GLY A 130 -12.08 -6.97 -19.37
CA GLY A 130 -10.80 -7.61 -19.63
C GLY A 130 -10.64 -8.97 -18.93
N TYR A 131 -9.72 -9.79 -19.45
CA TYR A 131 -9.43 -11.14 -18.97
C TYR A 131 -7.93 -11.44 -18.97
N LEU A 132 -7.54 -12.50 -18.26
CA LEU A 132 -6.15 -12.98 -18.25
C LEU A 132 -5.94 -14.07 -19.32
N ALA A 133 -4.80 -14.01 -19.99
CA ALA A 133 -4.38 -14.97 -21.01
C ALA A 133 -2.93 -15.44 -20.79
N LEU A 134 -2.60 -16.59 -21.39
CA LEU A 134 -1.25 -17.16 -21.37
C LEU A 134 -0.37 -16.66 -22.51
N ASP A 135 -0.98 -16.04 -23.53
CA ASP A 135 -0.30 -15.49 -24.71
C ASP A 135 -0.66 -14.02 -24.96
N LYS A 136 0.19 -13.32 -25.71
CA LYS A 136 0.02 -11.90 -26.04
C LYS A 136 -1.22 -11.60 -26.89
N LYS A 137 -1.71 -12.58 -27.67
CA LYS A 137 -2.84 -12.38 -28.58
C LYS A 137 -4.18 -12.62 -27.89
N GLY A 138 -4.18 -13.08 -26.64
CA GLY A 138 -5.40 -13.45 -25.92
C GLY A 138 -6.07 -14.73 -26.42
N THR A 139 -5.41 -15.53 -27.26
CA THR A 139 -6.01 -16.74 -27.84
C THR A 139 -6.15 -17.88 -26.84
N GLN A 140 -5.29 -17.91 -25.83
CA GLN A 140 -5.27 -18.87 -24.73
C GLN A 140 -5.69 -18.16 -23.44
N ALA A 141 -6.99 -17.90 -23.33
CA ALA A 141 -7.58 -17.38 -22.09
C ALA A 141 -7.33 -18.35 -20.92
N VAL A 142 -7.13 -17.79 -19.73
CA VAL A 142 -6.97 -18.59 -18.51
C VAL A 142 -8.28 -19.29 -18.18
N LEU A 143 -8.25 -20.62 -18.12
CA LEU A 143 -9.42 -21.45 -17.82
C LEU A 143 -9.60 -21.73 -16.32
N ILE A 144 -8.64 -21.35 -15.49
CA ILE A 144 -8.74 -21.48 -14.04
C ILE A 144 -9.96 -20.64 -13.58
N PRO A 145 -10.88 -21.17 -12.77
CA PRO A 145 -12.02 -20.42 -12.26
C PRO A 145 -11.60 -19.14 -11.53
N LEU A 146 -12.49 -18.13 -11.46
CA LEU A 146 -12.19 -16.85 -10.79
C LEU A 146 -11.88 -17.01 -9.30
N GLU A 147 -12.47 -18.01 -8.66
CA GLU A 147 -12.20 -18.38 -7.26
C GLU A 147 -11.01 -19.34 -7.10
N GLY A 148 -10.35 -19.71 -8.22
CA GLY A 148 -9.19 -20.58 -8.24
C GLY A 148 -7.88 -19.86 -7.95
N ILE A 149 -6.80 -20.63 -7.87
CA ILE A 149 -5.44 -20.12 -7.61
C ILE A 149 -4.61 -20.20 -8.90
N LEU A 150 -4.04 -19.05 -9.30
CA LEU A 150 -3.12 -18.95 -10.41
C LEU A 150 -1.71 -19.39 -9.99
N ILE A 151 -1.19 -20.41 -10.66
CA ILE A 151 0.13 -21.00 -10.39
C ILE A 151 1.23 -20.53 -11.36
N GLY A 152 0.81 -19.99 -12.50
CA GLY A 152 1.70 -19.51 -13.56
C GLY A 152 2.54 -18.30 -13.10
N ARG A 153 3.65 -18.08 -13.79
CA ARG A 153 4.54 -16.93 -13.51
C ARG A 153 4.12 -15.66 -14.22
N LYS A 154 3.49 -15.80 -15.39
CA LYS A 154 3.28 -14.72 -16.34
C LYS A 154 1.89 -14.86 -16.92
N TYR A 155 1.14 -13.77 -16.85
CA TYR A 155 -0.18 -13.66 -17.45
C TYR A 155 -0.27 -12.35 -18.21
N PHE A 156 -0.83 -12.38 -19.41
CA PHE A 156 -1.16 -11.18 -20.16
C PHE A 156 -2.56 -10.72 -19.78
N PHE A 157 -2.75 -9.43 -19.52
CA PHE A 157 -4.07 -8.86 -19.39
C PHE A 157 -4.54 -8.35 -20.74
N ILE A 158 -5.72 -8.79 -21.18
CA ILE A 158 -6.27 -8.50 -22.50
C ILE A 158 -7.57 -7.72 -22.31
N VAL A 159 -7.67 -6.56 -22.97
CA VAL A 159 -8.89 -5.77 -23.06
C VAL A 159 -9.50 -6.00 -24.44
N PRO A 160 -10.70 -6.61 -24.54
CA PRO A 160 -11.36 -6.84 -25.82
C PRO A 160 -11.51 -5.54 -26.63
N GLY A 161 -11.05 -5.55 -27.88
CA GLY A 161 -11.17 -4.40 -28.77
C GLY A 161 -10.19 -3.25 -28.53
N ASP A 162 -9.31 -3.33 -27.53
CA ASP A 162 -8.27 -2.32 -27.26
C ASP A 162 -6.93 -2.98 -26.93
N GLU A 163 -6.16 -3.32 -27.97
CA GLU A 163 -4.82 -3.93 -27.81
C GLU A 163 -3.79 -2.96 -27.18
N PHE A 164 -4.08 -1.66 -27.23
CA PHE A 164 -3.19 -0.57 -26.81
C PHE A 164 -3.70 0.12 -25.55
N TYR A 165 -4.53 -0.55 -24.74
CA TYR A 165 -5.24 0.07 -23.63
C TYR A 165 -4.33 0.94 -22.74
N PRO A 166 -4.80 2.13 -22.31
CA PRO A 166 -3.99 3.04 -21.52
C PRO A 166 -3.80 2.53 -20.10
N ILE A 167 -2.65 2.83 -19.51
CA ILE A 167 -2.32 2.47 -18.12
C ILE A 167 -2.52 3.66 -17.21
N VAL A 168 -3.19 3.45 -16.08
CA VAL A 168 -3.34 4.47 -15.04
C VAL A 168 -1.99 4.61 -14.30
N PRO A 169 -1.33 5.78 -14.37
CA PRO A 169 0.06 5.91 -13.92
C PRO A 169 0.18 6.12 -12.40
N SER A 170 -0.86 6.64 -11.75
CA SER A 170 -0.90 6.87 -10.32
C SER A 170 -2.34 6.84 -9.79
N PHE A 171 -2.51 6.71 -8.47
CA PHE A 171 -3.83 6.79 -7.84
C PHE A 171 -4.53 8.14 -8.04
N GLN A 172 -3.78 9.25 -8.12
CA GLN A 172 -4.35 10.58 -8.34
C GLN A 172 -4.91 10.74 -9.76
N ASP A 173 -4.38 9.99 -10.72
CA ASP A 173 -4.82 10.01 -12.11
C ASP A 173 -5.97 9.01 -12.37
N TRP A 174 -6.42 8.27 -11.36
CA TRP A 174 -7.42 7.22 -11.49
C TRP A 174 -8.83 7.77 -11.28
N GLN A 175 -9.75 7.47 -12.20
CA GLN A 175 -11.17 7.73 -12.00
C GLN A 175 -11.81 6.58 -11.21
N PHE A 176 -12.54 6.89 -10.15
CA PHE A 176 -13.30 5.92 -9.39
C PHE A 176 -14.51 5.42 -10.20
N PRO A 177 -14.74 4.10 -10.31
CA PRO A 177 -15.82 3.53 -11.11
C PRO A 177 -17.16 3.55 -10.35
N HIS A 178 -17.75 4.74 -10.18
CA HIS A 178 -19.08 4.87 -9.54
C HIS A 178 -20.10 3.93 -10.16
N ASP A 179 -20.87 3.26 -9.30
CA ASP A 179 -21.98 2.37 -9.68
C ASP A 179 -21.58 1.18 -10.59
N LYS A 180 -20.27 0.94 -10.78
CA LYS A 180 -19.69 -0.11 -11.63
C LYS A 180 -18.66 -0.96 -10.89
N LEU A 181 -18.73 -1.02 -9.56
CA LEU A 181 -17.87 -1.92 -8.79
C LEU A 181 -18.21 -3.38 -9.16
N PRO A 182 -17.21 -4.28 -9.23
CA PRO A 182 -17.49 -5.68 -9.49
C PRO A 182 -18.38 -6.28 -8.40
N ASP A 183 -19.37 -7.10 -8.78
CA ASP A 183 -20.30 -7.75 -7.84
C ASP A 183 -19.62 -8.58 -6.75
N SER A 184 -18.39 -9.02 -7.01
CA SER A 184 -17.57 -9.72 -6.03
C SER A 184 -17.14 -8.85 -4.85
N TRP A 185 -17.39 -7.54 -4.86
CA TRP A 185 -17.14 -6.63 -3.75
C TRP A 185 -18.44 -6.38 -2.97
N PRO A 186 -18.75 -7.23 -1.97
CA PRO A 186 -20.02 -7.17 -1.27
C PRO A 186 -20.13 -5.91 -0.43
N ALA A 187 -21.36 -5.44 -0.22
CA ALA A 187 -21.62 -4.41 0.78
C ALA A 187 -21.22 -4.91 2.18
N VAL A 188 -20.67 -4.01 2.98
CA VAL A 188 -20.32 -4.29 4.36
C VAL A 188 -21.51 -3.88 5.24
N ALA A 189 -21.86 -4.72 6.20
CA ALA A 189 -22.95 -4.41 7.11
C ALA A 189 -22.62 -3.17 7.96
N PRO A 190 -23.61 -2.31 8.27
CA PRO A 190 -23.39 -1.11 9.08
C PRO A 190 -22.91 -1.48 10.49
N THR A 191 -22.26 -0.53 11.17
CA THR A 191 -21.88 -0.70 12.57
C THR A 191 -23.13 -0.70 13.43
N GLU A 192 -23.33 -1.75 14.22
CA GLU A 192 -24.34 -1.75 15.28
C GLU A 192 -23.86 -0.87 16.44
N ALA A 193 -24.78 -0.11 17.05
CA ALA A 193 -24.45 0.68 18.22
C ALA A 193 -23.95 -0.24 19.35
N ALA A 194 -22.87 0.19 20.03
CA ALA A 194 -22.21 -0.48 21.16
C ALA A 194 -21.10 -1.52 20.88
N GLN A 195 -20.58 -1.64 19.65
CA GLN A 195 -19.39 -2.48 19.43
C GLN A 195 -18.14 -1.83 20.06
N ALA A 196 -17.51 -2.53 21.01
CA ALA A 196 -16.25 -2.11 21.60
C ALA A 196 -15.16 -2.01 20.52
N ALA A 197 -14.36 -0.95 20.57
CA ALA A 197 -13.26 -0.75 19.62
C ALA A 197 -12.26 -1.92 19.74
N GLN A 198 -12.08 -2.65 18.65
CA GLN A 198 -11.14 -3.76 18.51
C GLN A 198 -10.44 -3.65 17.16
N CYS A 199 -9.20 -4.13 17.07
CA CYS A 199 -8.52 -4.26 15.80
C CYS A 199 -9.33 -5.16 14.87
N VAL A 200 -9.69 -4.68 13.67
CA VAL A 200 -10.54 -5.45 12.74
C VAL A 200 -9.89 -6.77 12.33
N ILE A 201 -8.54 -6.79 12.24
CA ILE A 201 -7.74 -7.96 11.85
C ILE A 201 -7.52 -8.92 13.02
N THR A 202 -6.97 -8.43 14.14
CA THR A 202 -6.51 -9.31 15.24
C THR A 202 -7.49 -9.46 16.39
N ARG A 203 -8.59 -8.70 16.39
CA ARG A 203 -9.57 -8.60 17.50
C ARG A 203 -9.00 -8.16 18.83
N PHE A 204 -7.75 -7.70 18.81
CA PHE A 204 -7.09 -7.19 20.00
C PHE A 204 -7.69 -5.84 20.41
N PRO A 205 -8.05 -5.63 21.69
CA PRO A 205 -8.76 -4.42 22.12
C PRO A 205 -7.83 -3.26 22.53
N TRP A 206 -6.51 -3.46 22.54
CA TRP A 206 -5.54 -2.45 22.99
C TRP A 206 -4.60 -1.96 21.89
N ALA A 207 -3.95 -0.81 22.13
CA ALA A 207 -3.02 -0.16 21.21
C ALA A 207 -3.61 0.05 19.81
N LEU A 208 -4.83 0.59 19.79
CA LEU A 208 -5.61 0.84 18.58
C LEU A 208 -5.39 2.26 18.08
N ASP A 209 -5.29 2.39 16.77
CA ASP A 209 -5.33 3.66 16.05
C ASP A 209 -6.49 3.60 15.03
N ARG A 210 -7.09 4.77 14.77
CA ARG A 210 -8.08 4.93 13.69
C ARG A 210 -7.34 5.13 12.38
N ALA A 211 -7.50 4.17 11.47
CA ALA A 211 -6.84 4.15 10.19
C ALA A 211 -7.80 4.53 9.08
N HIS A 212 -7.46 5.58 8.33
CA HIS A 212 -8.19 5.95 7.12
C HIS A 212 -8.00 4.88 6.04
N ILE A 213 -9.11 4.38 5.50
CA ILE A 213 -9.11 3.43 4.38
C ILE A 213 -8.58 4.13 3.15
N VAL A 214 -9.20 5.26 2.76
CA VAL A 214 -8.66 6.24 1.82
C VAL A 214 -7.91 7.30 2.64
N PRO A 215 -6.56 7.35 2.57
CA PRO A 215 -5.77 8.24 3.42
C PRO A 215 -6.08 9.71 3.16
N THR A 216 -5.99 10.54 4.20
CA THR A 216 -6.10 12.02 4.12
C THR A 216 -5.10 12.67 3.15
N ALA A 217 -3.98 12.00 2.85
CA ALA A 217 -3.07 12.44 1.80
C ALA A 217 -3.69 12.44 0.39
N GLN A 218 -4.87 11.82 0.21
CA GLN A 218 -5.61 11.72 -1.05
C GLN A 218 -6.88 12.60 -1.07
N THR A 219 -6.97 13.63 -0.22
CA THR A 219 -8.15 14.54 -0.20
C THR A 219 -8.49 15.11 -1.58
N SER A 220 -7.49 15.52 -2.38
CA SER A 220 -7.74 16.02 -3.74
C SER A 220 -8.48 14.99 -4.60
N TRP A 221 -7.95 13.77 -4.67
CA TRP A 221 -8.57 12.67 -5.41
C TRP A 221 -9.96 12.33 -4.86
N PHE A 222 -10.13 12.35 -3.53
CA PHE A 222 -11.41 12.07 -2.87
C PHE A 222 -12.48 13.08 -3.27
N ASP A 223 -12.13 14.37 -3.31
CA ASP A 223 -13.03 15.45 -3.69
C ASP A 223 -13.32 15.42 -5.20
N ASP A 224 -12.29 15.27 -6.03
CA ASP A 224 -12.39 15.19 -7.49
C ASP A 224 -13.25 14.01 -7.96
N ASN A 225 -13.23 12.89 -7.22
CA ASN A 225 -14.08 11.73 -7.50
C ASN A 225 -15.40 11.73 -6.70
N GLY A 226 -15.77 12.83 -6.04
CA GLY A 226 -17.03 12.93 -5.31
C GLY A 226 -17.26 11.81 -4.29
N MET A 227 -16.20 11.33 -3.65
CA MET A 227 -16.24 10.15 -2.77
C MET A 227 -17.00 10.39 -1.47
N SER A 228 -17.32 11.64 -1.13
CA SER A 228 -18.17 12.04 0.00
C SER A 228 -19.56 11.39 -0.07
N ARG A 229 -20.06 11.04 -1.26
CA ARG A 229 -21.38 10.39 -1.43
C ARG A 229 -21.52 9.02 -0.75
N TYR A 230 -20.41 8.40 -0.35
CA TYR A 230 -20.39 7.10 0.33
C TYR A 230 -20.24 7.22 1.86
N GLY A 231 -20.08 8.43 2.39
CA GLY A 231 -20.11 8.65 3.84
C GLY A 231 -21.53 8.63 4.40
N THR A 232 -21.64 8.42 5.70
CA THR A 232 -22.93 8.35 6.41
C THR A 232 -23.19 9.55 7.32
N SER A 233 -22.17 10.39 7.56
CA SER A 233 -22.32 11.59 8.38
C SER A 233 -23.17 12.66 7.69
N VAL A 234 -23.64 13.64 8.47
CA VAL A 234 -24.47 14.76 7.96
C VAL A 234 -23.69 15.62 6.96
N SER A 235 -22.38 15.72 7.14
CA SER A 235 -21.45 16.39 6.24
C SER A 235 -20.30 15.44 5.89
N PRO A 236 -20.52 14.49 4.96
CA PRO A 236 -19.53 13.49 4.61
C PRO A 236 -18.22 14.14 4.16
N SER A 237 -17.13 13.74 4.79
CA SER A 237 -15.78 14.17 4.47
C SER A 237 -14.85 12.97 4.43
N ILE A 238 -13.58 13.20 4.13
CA ILE A 238 -12.56 12.15 4.19
C ILE A 238 -12.41 11.54 5.61
N ASP A 239 -12.89 12.24 6.65
CA ASP A 239 -12.85 11.79 8.04
C ASP A 239 -14.13 11.07 8.49
N ASP A 240 -15.03 10.74 7.56
CA ASP A 240 -16.26 9.99 7.83
C ASP A 240 -15.94 8.61 8.46
N ASP A 241 -16.78 8.16 9.40
CA ASP A 241 -16.60 6.89 10.10
C ASP A 241 -16.59 5.69 9.14
N CYS A 242 -17.29 5.79 8.00
CA CYS A 242 -17.26 4.76 6.96
C CYS A 242 -15.88 4.63 6.27
N ASN A 243 -15.04 5.65 6.35
CA ASN A 243 -13.66 5.64 5.83
C ASN A 243 -12.63 5.27 6.91
N LEU A 244 -13.04 4.79 8.09
CA LEU A 244 -12.16 4.51 9.21
C LEU A 244 -12.22 3.05 9.67
N LEU A 245 -11.05 2.46 9.93
CA LEU A 245 -10.90 1.14 10.54
C LEU A 245 -10.13 1.26 11.86
N TRP A 246 -10.52 0.47 12.84
CA TRP A 246 -9.70 0.27 14.02
C TRP A 246 -8.63 -0.77 13.71
N LEU A 247 -7.36 -0.36 13.77
CA LEU A 247 -6.20 -1.23 13.56
C LEU A 247 -5.27 -1.14 14.77
N ARG A 248 -4.63 -2.26 15.10
CA ARG A 248 -3.50 -2.25 16.04
C ARG A 248 -2.39 -1.38 15.45
N ARG A 249 -1.66 -0.62 16.28
CA ARG A 249 -0.67 0.38 15.82
C ARG A 249 0.39 -0.17 14.86
N ASP A 250 0.84 -1.40 15.07
CA ASP A 250 1.77 -2.13 14.19
C ASP A 250 1.12 -2.60 12.86
N LEU A 251 -0.21 -2.70 12.83
CA LEU A 251 -0.97 -2.99 11.62
C LEU A 251 -1.45 -1.74 10.89
N HIS A 252 -1.34 -0.56 11.50
CA HIS A 252 -1.72 0.71 10.90
C HIS A 252 -0.56 1.33 10.10
N THR A 253 0.21 2.25 10.68
CA THR A 253 1.19 3.06 9.96
C THR A 253 2.33 2.27 9.29
N PRO A 254 2.97 1.27 9.92
CA PRO A 254 4.12 0.62 9.31
C PRO A 254 3.75 -0.43 8.24
N THR A 255 2.48 -0.84 8.15
CA THR A 255 2.05 -1.93 7.26
C THR A 255 0.88 -1.54 6.36
N PHE A 256 -0.27 -1.15 6.91
CA PHE A 256 -1.44 -0.74 6.11
C PHE A 256 -1.14 0.51 5.26
N ASP A 257 -0.61 1.59 5.86
CA ASP A 257 -0.24 2.81 5.12
C ASP A 257 0.96 2.64 4.18
N ALA A 258 1.76 1.60 4.43
CA ALA A 258 2.85 1.19 3.55
C ALA A 258 2.40 0.23 2.43
N PHE A 259 1.10 -0.07 2.33
CA PHE A 259 0.51 -0.97 1.32
C PHE A 259 1.13 -2.37 1.35
N TRP A 260 1.39 -2.90 2.55
CA TRP A 260 1.86 -4.28 2.73
C TRP A 260 0.75 -5.29 2.46
N PHE A 261 -0.50 -4.91 2.70
CA PHE A 261 -1.67 -5.73 2.45
C PHE A 261 -2.86 -4.86 2.05
N ALA A 262 -3.88 -5.50 1.51
CA ALA A 262 -5.19 -4.91 1.27
C ALA A 262 -6.29 -5.86 1.76
N LEU A 263 -7.50 -5.32 1.96
CA LEU A 263 -8.67 -6.13 2.26
C LEU A 263 -9.36 -6.46 0.94
N VAL A 264 -9.45 -7.73 0.60
CA VAL A 264 -10.04 -8.18 -0.67
C VAL A 264 -11.11 -9.24 -0.39
N PRO A 265 -12.22 -9.24 -1.15
CA PRO A 265 -13.24 -10.27 -1.04
C PRO A 265 -12.71 -11.60 -1.55
N LYS A 266 -12.92 -12.66 -0.77
CA LYS A 266 -12.61 -14.04 -1.10
C LYS A 266 -13.76 -14.97 -0.74
N PRO A 267 -13.91 -16.09 -1.46
CA PRO A 267 -14.93 -17.07 -1.16
C PRO A 267 -14.52 -17.87 0.09
N VAL A 268 -15.49 -18.08 0.97
CA VAL A 268 -15.39 -18.97 2.13
C VAL A 268 -16.41 -20.08 1.92
N VAL A 269 -15.90 -21.30 1.81
CA VAL A 269 -16.75 -22.49 1.73
C VAL A 269 -17.13 -22.87 3.14
N ASP A 270 -18.40 -22.70 3.48
CA ASP A 270 -18.95 -23.24 4.72
C ASP A 270 -19.13 -24.76 4.54
N THR A 271 -18.42 -25.53 5.36
CA THR A 271 -18.43 -27.00 5.34
C THR A 271 -19.81 -27.56 5.67
N ALA A 272 -20.70 -26.76 6.28
CA ALA A 272 -22.05 -27.19 6.66
C ALA A 272 -23.09 -27.01 5.54
N THR A 273 -22.94 -26.02 4.65
CA THR A 273 -24.04 -25.58 3.76
C THR A 273 -23.75 -25.71 2.26
N THR A 274 -22.54 -26.07 1.84
CA THR A 274 -22.12 -26.15 0.41
C THR A 274 -22.29 -24.81 -0.35
N THR A 275 -22.76 -23.76 0.30
CA THR A 275 -22.91 -22.41 -0.25
C THR A 275 -21.66 -21.60 0.04
N ALA A 276 -20.99 -21.13 -1.01
CA ALA A 276 -19.86 -20.22 -0.88
C ALA A 276 -20.38 -18.82 -0.50
N THR A 277 -19.91 -18.30 0.62
CA THR A 277 -20.14 -16.90 1.02
C THR A 277 -18.89 -16.08 0.72
N VAL A 278 -19.04 -14.79 0.39
CA VAL A 278 -17.90 -13.91 0.12
C VAL A 278 -17.60 -13.09 1.38
N VAL A 279 -16.38 -13.18 1.88
CA VAL A 279 -15.92 -12.45 3.06
C VAL A 279 -14.66 -11.67 2.69
N TYR A 280 -14.48 -10.48 3.27
CA TYR A 280 -13.23 -9.76 3.13
C TYR A 280 -12.11 -10.47 3.89
N SER A 281 -10.97 -10.66 3.24
CA SER A 281 -9.77 -11.24 3.84
C SER A 281 -8.57 -10.33 3.64
N VAL A 282 -7.60 -10.44 4.54
CA VAL A 282 -6.31 -9.76 4.39
C VAL A 282 -5.50 -10.44 3.28
N HIS A 283 -5.20 -9.72 2.21
CA HIS A 283 -4.33 -10.20 1.14
C HIS A 283 -3.02 -9.43 1.15
N VAL A 284 -1.94 -10.15 1.43
CA VAL A 284 -0.58 -9.61 1.49
C VAL A 284 -0.05 -9.33 0.09
N LEU A 285 0.47 -8.12 -0.10
CA LEU A 285 0.96 -7.59 -1.37
C LEU A 285 2.48 -7.36 -1.37
N VAL A 286 3.13 -7.43 -0.21
CA VAL A 286 4.57 -7.20 -0.05
C VAL A 286 5.37 -8.49 -0.24
N ASP A 287 6.50 -8.39 -0.91
CA ASP A 287 7.42 -9.50 -1.23
C ASP A 287 8.68 -9.50 -0.35
N ASN A 288 9.08 -8.35 0.19
CA ASN A 288 10.29 -8.20 1.00
C ASN A 288 10.14 -8.57 2.49
N GLN A 289 8.99 -9.11 2.90
CA GLN A 289 8.69 -9.51 4.28
C GLN A 289 8.21 -10.96 4.34
N PRO A 290 9.12 -11.96 4.38
CA PRO A 290 8.75 -13.36 4.18
C PRO A 290 7.88 -13.96 5.28
N LEU A 291 7.97 -13.44 6.51
CA LEU A 291 7.17 -13.92 7.64
C LEU A 291 5.78 -13.28 7.71
N PHE A 292 5.59 -12.11 7.08
CA PHE A 292 4.33 -11.38 7.19
C PHE A 292 3.14 -12.13 6.58
N PRO A 293 3.25 -12.76 5.38
CA PRO A 293 2.20 -13.63 4.85
C PRO A 293 1.81 -14.75 5.82
N THR A 294 2.77 -15.40 6.46
CA THR A 294 2.50 -16.53 7.38
C THR A 294 1.57 -16.14 8.53
N PHE A 295 1.66 -14.90 9.02
CA PHE A 295 0.87 -14.44 10.16
C PHE A 295 -0.43 -13.74 9.78
N TYR A 296 -0.46 -13.06 8.63
CA TYR A 296 -1.55 -12.14 8.30
C TYR A 296 -2.25 -12.42 6.98
N HIS A 297 -1.69 -13.27 6.11
CA HIS A 297 -2.36 -13.61 4.87
C HIS A 297 -3.62 -14.44 5.15
N ASP A 298 -4.67 -14.14 4.40
CA ASP A 298 -5.97 -14.82 4.41
C ASP A 298 -6.72 -14.81 5.76
N ILE A 299 -6.37 -13.88 6.66
CA ILE A 299 -7.22 -13.62 7.84
C ILE A 299 -8.57 -13.12 7.34
N GLN A 300 -9.60 -13.94 7.54
CA GLN A 300 -10.98 -13.62 7.21
C GLN A 300 -11.54 -12.60 8.20
N LEU A 301 -12.34 -11.66 7.69
CA LEU A 301 -12.92 -10.55 8.46
C LEU A 301 -14.46 -10.61 8.45
N PRO A 302 -15.09 -11.70 8.96
CA PRO A 302 -16.55 -11.85 8.93
C PRO A 302 -17.29 -10.76 9.72
N HIS A 303 -16.61 -10.11 10.68
CA HIS A 303 -17.15 -8.98 11.42
C HIS A 303 -16.58 -7.61 11.01
N LEU A 304 -16.09 -7.47 9.78
CA LEU A 304 -15.89 -6.14 9.20
C LEU A 304 -17.26 -5.43 9.14
N ARG A 305 -17.36 -4.25 9.75
CA ARG A 305 -18.60 -3.47 9.86
C ARG A 305 -18.31 -1.98 9.68
N GLY A 306 -19.31 -1.23 9.23
CA GLY A 306 -19.28 0.23 9.15
C GLY A 306 -18.49 0.82 7.98
N ALA A 307 -17.48 0.10 7.47
CA ALA A 307 -16.69 0.55 6.34
C ALA A 307 -17.48 0.54 5.02
N ALA A 308 -17.43 1.59 4.21
CA ALA A 308 -18.02 1.53 2.87
C ALA A 308 -17.17 0.66 1.94
N ARG A 309 -17.82 -0.20 1.13
CA ARG A 309 -17.12 -1.08 0.18
C ARG A 309 -16.34 -0.28 -0.87
N GLU A 310 -16.81 0.92 -1.18
CA GLU A 310 -16.21 1.84 -2.14
C GLU A 310 -14.86 2.36 -1.65
N PHE A 311 -14.74 2.66 -0.36
CA PHE A 311 -13.45 3.01 0.24
C PHE A 311 -12.51 1.81 0.28
N LEU A 312 -12.99 0.61 0.61
CA LEU A 312 -12.18 -0.61 0.57
C LEU A 312 -11.65 -0.89 -0.84
N PHE A 313 -12.49 -0.73 -1.86
CA PHE A 313 -12.10 -0.87 -3.27
C PHE A 313 -11.06 0.18 -3.67
N ALA A 314 -11.28 1.45 -3.30
CA ALA A 314 -10.32 2.53 -3.55
C ALA A 314 -8.97 2.26 -2.88
N ARG A 315 -8.96 1.73 -1.65
CA ARG A 315 -7.71 1.35 -0.97
C ARG A 315 -6.99 0.21 -1.66
N PHE A 316 -7.70 -0.80 -2.15
CA PHE A 316 -7.10 -1.85 -2.97
C PHE A 316 -6.52 -1.29 -4.27
N ALA A 317 -7.25 -0.44 -4.97
CA ALA A 317 -6.78 0.25 -6.17
C ALA A 317 -5.50 1.05 -5.90
N GLN A 318 -5.44 1.79 -4.80
CA GLN A 318 -4.24 2.53 -4.40
C GLN A 318 -3.04 1.60 -4.17
N ALA A 319 -3.25 0.48 -3.48
CA ALA A 319 -2.21 -0.51 -3.19
C ALA A 319 -1.64 -1.16 -4.47
N VAL A 320 -2.50 -1.38 -5.46
CA VAL A 320 -2.14 -1.91 -6.79
C VAL A 320 -1.42 -0.85 -7.62
N LEU A 321 -1.95 0.37 -7.73
CA LEU A 321 -1.39 1.42 -8.58
C LEU A 321 0.01 1.87 -8.14
N ILE A 322 0.35 1.76 -6.86
CA ILE A 322 1.72 1.99 -6.38
C ILE A 322 2.71 0.99 -7.00
N ARG A 323 2.28 -0.24 -7.32
CA ARG A 323 3.11 -1.28 -7.95
C ARG A 323 3.30 -1.09 -9.44
N VAL A 324 2.53 -0.20 -10.06
CA VAL A 324 2.65 0.17 -11.48
C VAL A 324 3.78 1.19 -11.70
N LYS A 325 4.23 1.88 -10.65
CA LYS A 325 5.28 2.90 -10.72
C LYS A 325 6.55 2.45 -11.46
N PRO A 326 7.12 1.25 -11.23
CA PRO A 326 8.28 0.78 -12.00
C PRO A 326 8.03 0.73 -13.51
N PHE A 327 6.84 0.29 -13.93
CA PHE A 327 6.47 0.22 -15.35
C PHE A 327 6.35 1.60 -16.01
N VAL A 328 5.77 2.57 -15.29
CA VAL A 328 5.57 3.95 -15.75
C VAL A 328 6.89 4.72 -15.82
N THR A 329 7.75 4.54 -14.82
CA THR A 329 9.02 5.27 -14.69
C THR A 329 10.19 4.58 -15.39
N ALA A 330 9.96 3.51 -16.16
CA ALA A 330 10.99 2.74 -16.87
C ALA A 330 11.71 3.51 -18.02
N ARG A 331 11.49 4.83 -18.14
CA ARG A 331 11.98 5.68 -19.24
C ARG A 331 11.65 5.14 -20.64
N LYS A 332 10.49 4.49 -20.76
CA LYS A 332 9.92 4.05 -22.04
C LYS A 332 8.65 4.84 -22.32
N ARG A 333 8.32 4.97 -23.61
CA ARG A 333 7.08 5.59 -24.03
C ARG A 333 5.90 4.70 -23.61
N ARG A 334 4.85 5.31 -23.02
CA ARG A 334 3.65 4.61 -22.59
C ARG A 334 2.40 5.40 -22.94
N LEU A 335 1.33 4.68 -23.29
CA LEU A 335 -0.01 5.24 -23.29
C LEU A 335 -0.55 5.22 -21.86
N ILE A 336 -0.99 6.37 -21.38
CA ILE A 336 -1.54 6.53 -20.03
C ILE A 336 -2.96 7.09 -20.04
N ALA A 337 -3.71 6.79 -19.00
CA ALA A 337 -5.02 7.38 -18.71
C ALA A 337 -4.90 8.31 -17.51
N ARG A 338 -5.39 9.54 -17.63
CA ARG A 338 -5.47 10.49 -16.52
C ARG A 338 -6.86 11.05 -16.38
N PHE A 339 -7.42 10.87 -15.19
CA PHE A 339 -8.61 11.57 -14.77
C PHE A 339 -8.27 13.03 -14.44
N VAL A 340 -8.97 13.96 -15.07
CA VAL A 340 -8.80 15.39 -14.87
C VAL A 340 -10.18 16.01 -14.65
N VAL A 341 -10.27 16.82 -13.60
CA VAL A 341 -11.44 17.64 -13.29
C VAL A 341 -11.08 19.10 -13.56
N ASP A 342 -11.70 19.70 -14.56
CA ASP A 342 -11.56 21.13 -14.88
C ASP A 342 -12.92 21.83 -14.74
N GLY A 343 -13.13 22.45 -13.58
CA GLY A 343 -14.40 23.06 -13.21
C GLY A 343 -15.53 22.02 -13.10
N MET A 344 -16.45 22.04 -14.05
CA MET A 344 -17.57 21.06 -14.13
C MET A 344 -17.32 19.93 -15.13
N LYS A 345 -16.17 19.93 -15.83
CA LYS A 345 -15.84 18.88 -16.79
C LYS A 345 -14.95 17.84 -16.15
N GLU A 346 -15.47 16.62 -16.09
CA GLU A 346 -14.76 15.41 -15.69
C GLU A 346 -14.42 14.63 -16.96
N GLU A 347 -13.13 14.44 -17.23
CA GLU A 347 -12.69 13.67 -18.40
C GLU A 347 -11.51 12.76 -18.09
N VAL A 348 -11.48 11.61 -18.77
CA VAL A 348 -10.31 10.73 -18.77
C VAL A 348 -9.54 10.96 -20.05
N ILE A 349 -8.40 11.62 -19.92
CA ILE A 349 -7.50 11.93 -21.03
C ILE A 349 -6.62 10.71 -21.29
N ARG A 350 -6.65 10.22 -22.54
CA ARG A 350 -5.72 9.21 -23.05
C ARG A 350 -4.58 9.92 -23.77
N GLU A 351 -3.36 9.79 -23.26
CA GLU A 351 -2.20 10.44 -23.87
C GLU A 351 -0.99 9.51 -23.93
N GLU A 352 -0.21 9.64 -25.00
CA GLU A 352 1.06 8.94 -25.13
C GLU A 352 2.19 9.86 -24.66
N LEU A 353 2.89 9.48 -23.59
CA LEU A 353 3.98 10.26 -23.03
C LEU A 353 5.33 9.61 -23.25
N SER A 354 6.35 10.45 -23.45
CA SER A 354 7.74 10.00 -23.51
C SER A 354 8.21 9.48 -22.15
N GLY A 355 9.19 8.59 -22.17
CA GLY A 355 9.74 8.00 -20.95
C GLY A 355 10.33 9.01 -19.97
N ASP A 356 10.96 10.07 -20.48
CA ASP A 356 11.52 11.12 -19.63
C ASP A 356 10.43 12.02 -19.04
N ALA A 357 9.35 12.29 -19.78
CA ALA A 357 8.19 13.01 -19.25
C ALA A 357 7.53 12.22 -18.12
N LEU A 358 7.33 10.92 -18.31
CA LEU A 358 6.78 10.02 -17.27
C LEU A 358 7.70 9.92 -16.07
N PHE A 359 9.02 9.77 -16.27
CA PHE A 359 9.98 9.73 -15.18
C PHE A 359 10.01 11.06 -14.41
N LYS A 360 9.90 12.21 -15.09
CA LYS A 360 9.84 13.51 -14.44
C LYS A 360 8.55 13.71 -13.65
N ALA A 361 7.41 13.28 -14.18
CA ALA A 361 6.11 13.41 -13.54
C ALA A 361 5.91 12.43 -12.37
N TYR A 362 6.35 11.17 -12.52
CA TYR A 362 6.02 10.06 -11.61
C TYR A 362 7.24 9.44 -10.91
N GLY A 363 8.47 9.85 -11.25
CA GLY A 363 9.69 9.33 -10.64
C GLY A 363 9.87 9.78 -9.18
N GLY A 364 9.39 10.97 -8.84
CA GLY A 364 9.46 11.53 -7.49
C GLY A 364 8.59 10.79 -6.46
N GLY A 365 8.98 10.86 -5.18
CA GLY A 365 8.20 10.35 -4.05
C GLY A 365 8.49 8.89 -3.70
N ARG A 366 8.98 8.66 -2.47
CA ARG A 366 8.96 7.34 -1.82
C ARG A 366 7.55 7.13 -1.26
N THR A 367 6.92 6.02 -1.63
CA THR A 367 5.72 5.38 -1.04
C THR A 367 4.40 6.15 -0.95
N ARG A 368 4.37 7.46 -1.16
CA ARG A 368 3.15 8.26 -1.22
C ARG A 368 2.94 8.66 -2.67
N SER A 369 1.94 8.03 -3.30
CA SER A 369 1.37 8.35 -4.63
C SER A 369 2.19 9.38 -5.42
N ALA A 370 2.97 8.90 -6.39
CA ALA A 370 3.76 9.77 -7.26
C ALA A 370 2.83 10.73 -8.00
N SER A 371 2.65 11.93 -7.44
CA SER A 371 1.83 12.97 -8.03
C SER A 371 2.72 13.80 -8.95
N PRO A 372 2.24 14.17 -10.15
CA PRO A 372 2.92 15.16 -10.98
C PRO A 372 3.20 16.41 -10.15
N THR A 373 4.45 16.85 -10.13
CA THR A 373 4.85 18.05 -9.39
C THR A 373 4.01 19.25 -9.87
N LYS A 374 3.29 19.87 -8.93
CA LYS A 374 2.44 21.05 -9.12
C LYS A 374 3.07 22.04 -10.11
N ARG A 375 2.40 22.29 -11.25
CA ARG A 375 2.82 23.31 -12.23
C ARG A 375 2.93 24.67 -11.53
N LYS A 376 4.00 25.42 -11.78
CA LYS A 376 4.07 26.86 -11.41
C LYS A 376 2.91 27.56 -12.10
N ARG A 377 2.03 28.21 -11.32
CA ARG A 377 0.99 29.11 -11.83
C ARG A 377 1.71 30.26 -12.54
N GLY A 378 1.40 30.47 -13.82
CA GLY A 378 1.90 31.60 -14.60
C GLY A 378 1.42 32.91 -13.99
N GLY A 379 2.30 33.91 -13.96
CA GLY A 379 2.00 35.26 -13.48
C GLY A 379 0.97 35.93 -14.37
N GLU A 380 0.04 36.63 -13.74
CA GLU A 380 -0.93 37.50 -14.40
C GLU A 380 -0.19 38.72 -15.00
N GLU A 381 -0.36 38.94 -16.30
CA GLU A 381 -0.11 40.24 -16.94
C GLU A 381 -1.26 41.20 -16.60
N PRO A 382 -0.99 42.47 -16.26
CA PRO A 382 -1.97 43.54 -16.37
C PRO A 382 -1.88 44.25 -17.74
N PRO A 383 -2.96 44.94 -18.18
CA PRO A 383 -3.18 45.30 -19.57
C PRO A 383 -2.45 46.58 -20.03
N SER A 384 -2.26 46.68 -21.35
CA SER A 384 -1.72 47.81 -22.14
C SER A 384 -2.38 49.16 -21.77
N SER A 385 -1.79 50.36 -21.91
CA SER A 385 -0.95 50.92 -22.98
C SER A 385 -0.51 52.36 -22.62
N VAL A 386 0.37 52.93 -23.45
CA VAL A 386 0.71 54.37 -23.66
C VAL A 386 2.05 54.87 -23.09
N ILE A 387 3.08 54.72 -23.93
CA ILE A 387 4.00 55.73 -24.49
C ILE A 387 4.66 56.76 -23.55
N GLY A 388 6.00 56.78 -23.59
CA GLY A 388 6.79 58.03 -23.56
C GLY A 388 8.15 57.91 -22.90
N GLN A 389 9.20 57.74 -23.74
CA GLN A 389 10.55 58.38 -23.75
C GLN A 389 11.29 58.63 -22.42
N GLU A 390 12.61 58.61 -22.25
CA GLU A 390 13.86 58.27 -22.94
C GLU A 390 14.96 58.49 -21.85
N GLU A 391 16.20 58.05 -22.11
CA GLU A 391 17.47 58.37 -21.41
C GLU A 391 17.81 57.55 -20.13
N GLU A 392 18.80 56.64 -20.13
CA GLU A 392 20.27 56.75 -20.28
C GLU A 392 20.99 56.85 -18.91
N TRP A 393 22.13 56.14 -18.80
CA TRP A 393 23.18 56.18 -17.77
C TRP A 393 23.16 55.19 -16.58
N SER A 394 23.92 54.09 -16.74
CA SER A 394 24.76 53.46 -15.69
C SER A 394 25.97 54.39 -15.34
N PRO A 395 26.95 54.11 -14.42
CA PRO A 395 27.23 52.94 -13.55
C PRO A 395 27.78 53.29 -12.13
N ARG A 396 28.13 52.27 -11.31
CA ARG A 396 29.33 52.14 -10.41
C ARG A 396 29.09 51.02 -9.38
N ILE A 397 29.78 49.87 -9.47
CA ILE A 397 31.09 49.51 -8.90
C ILE A 397 31.18 49.74 -7.38
N VAL A 398 31.20 48.64 -6.62
CA VAL A 398 32.34 48.25 -5.78
C VAL A 398 32.32 46.74 -5.52
N ASP A 399 33.37 46.08 -6.04
CA ASP A 399 33.94 44.86 -5.47
C ASP A 399 34.37 45.12 -4.03
N SER A 400 34.15 44.14 -3.15
CA SER A 400 35.19 43.72 -2.20
C SER A 400 34.80 42.37 -1.63
N ASP A 401 35.56 41.37 -2.06
CA ASP A 401 35.80 40.12 -1.35
C ASP A 401 36.06 40.37 0.15
N LEU A 402 35.68 39.42 1.01
CA LEU A 402 36.57 38.81 2.00
C LEU A 402 35.78 37.79 2.84
N ASP A 403 36.29 36.56 2.77
CA ASP A 403 35.98 35.40 3.60
C ASP A 403 36.31 35.65 5.08
N GLU A 404 35.57 35.01 5.98
CA GLU A 404 36.16 34.29 7.13
C GLU A 404 35.09 33.42 7.81
N ASP A 405 35.42 32.13 7.86
CA ASP A 405 34.72 31.04 8.52
C ASP A 405 34.77 31.17 10.06
N GLU A 406 33.76 30.65 10.76
CA GLU A 406 33.94 29.49 11.67
C GLU A 406 32.64 29.12 12.39
N ASP A 407 32.53 27.82 12.59
CA ASP A 407 31.42 26.99 13.05
C ASP A 407 31.03 27.18 14.53
N GLU A 408 29.81 26.77 14.90
CA GLU A 408 29.56 25.89 16.07
C GLU A 408 28.07 25.46 16.18
N ASP A 409 27.87 24.16 15.95
CA ASP A 409 27.16 23.20 16.80
C ASP A 409 25.71 23.42 17.29
N GLU A 410 24.87 22.50 16.78
CA GLU A 410 24.00 21.57 17.51
C GLU A 410 22.82 22.02 18.41
N GLU A 411 21.81 21.15 18.32
CA GLU A 411 20.76 20.83 19.29
C GLU A 411 19.47 21.67 19.37
N ARG A 412 18.44 21.09 18.74
CA ARG A 412 17.25 20.52 19.41
C ARG A 412 16.75 21.26 20.66
N ARG A 413 15.53 21.80 20.56
CA ARG A 413 14.39 21.64 21.51
C ARG A 413 13.21 22.45 20.97
N GLY A 414 12.04 21.87 20.70
CA GLY A 414 11.15 21.30 21.71
C GLY A 414 10.04 22.31 22.02
N ARG A 415 8.89 22.20 21.34
CA ARG A 415 7.73 23.09 21.54
C ARG A 415 7.04 22.72 22.86
N LYS A 416 7.13 23.62 23.85
CA LYS A 416 6.53 23.51 25.19
C LYS A 416 4.99 23.44 25.13
N ARG A 417 4.43 22.41 25.78
CA ARG A 417 3.06 22.37 26.30
C ARG A 417 2.89 23.43 27.39
N ARG A 418 1.79 24.18 27.36
CA ARG A 418 1.34 24.99 28.50
C ARG A 418 0.25 24.24 29.27
N ARG A 419 0.53 23.93 30.54
CA ARG A 419 -0.45 23.84 31.64
C ARG A 419 0.15 24.64 32.79
N ALA A 420 -0.65 25.50 33.41
CA ALA A 420 -0.28 26.20 34.63
C ALA A 420 -1.47 26.18 35.60
N TRP A 421 -1.22 25.60 36.78
CA TRP A 421 -1.70 25.97 38.12
C TRP A 421 -0.40 26.27 38.91
N GLU A 422 -0.30 27.17 39.89
CA GLU A 422 -1.10 27.35 41.10
C GLU A 422 -0.63 28.61 41.90
N GLY A 423 -1.49 29.19 42.75
CA GLY A 423 -1.21 30.02 43.96
C GLY A 423 -0.72 31.47 43.74
N ASP A 424 -1.08 32.52 44.49
CA ASP A 424 -1.66 32.61 45.84
C ASP A 424 -2.12 34.08 46.16
N LEU A 425 -3.05 34.22 47.12
CA LEU A 425 -3.55 35.37 47.93
C LEU A 425 -4.07 36.71 47.33
N GLY A 426 -5.34 37.00 47.62
CA GLY A 426 -5.70 38.21 48.41
C GLY A 426 -6.80 39.16 47.89
N GLN A 427 -7.94 39.19 48.60
CA GLN A 427 -8.99 40.25 48.69
C GLN A 427 -9.89 40.44 47.45
N GLY A 428 -11.23 40.35 47.46
CA GLY A 428 -12.25 40.19 48.50
C GLY A 428 -13.41 41.16 48.21
N VAL A 429 -14.54 40.70 47.65
CA VAL A 429 -15.89 41.30 47.82
C VAL A 429 -16.95 40.21 47.56
N ALA A 430 -17.92 40.13 48.49
CA ALA A 430 -18.97 39.14 48.60
C ALA A 430 -20.16 39.32 47.64
N CYS A 431 -20.89 38.23 47.37
CA CYS A 431 -22.33 38.11 47.63
C CYS A 431 -22.84 36.67 47.45
N ARG A 432 -23.32 36.09 48.58
CA ARG A 432 -24.50 35.22 48.81
C ARG A 432 -24.93 34.17 47.77
N ASP A 433 -25.53 33.04 48.10
CA ASP A 433 -25.66 32.12 49.26
C ASP A 433 -26.64 31.03 48.77
N SER A 434 -26.72 29.90 49.48
CA SER A 434 -27.55 28.68 49.29
C SER A 434 -26.95 27.58 48.40
N GLY A 435 -26.67 26.36 48.85
CA GLY A 435 -26.84 25.73 50.17
C GLY A 435 -27.16 24.24 50.01
N GLY A 436 -26.25 23.37 50.48
CA GLY A 436 -26.47 21.95 50.86
C GLY A 436 -26.67 20.95 49.71
N LEU A 437 -26.23 19.68 49.76
CA LEU A 437 -25.66 18.86 50.83
C LEU A 437 -24.91 17.69 50.17
N VAL A 438 -23.91 17.17 50.89
CA VAL A 438 -23.02 16.06 50.52
C VAL A 438 -23.73 14.72 50.74
N GLU A 439 -23.61 13.78 49.80
CA GLU A 439 -23.64 12.36 50.14
C GLU A 439 -22.76 11.54 49.19
N THR A 440 -21.82 10.81 49.77
CA THR A 440 -20.85 9.94 49.11
C THR A 440 -21.47 8.58 48.87
N GLU A 441 -21.75 8.21 47.62
CA GLU A 441 -22.21 6.87 47.27
C GLU A 441 -21.04 5.90 47.04
N LYS A 442 -21.17 4.78 47.75
CA LYS A 442 -20.25 3.66 47.93
C LYS A 442 -20.65 2.58 46.93
N TRP A 443 -19.73 2.14 46.08
CA TRP A 443 -19.97 1.06 45.11
C TRP A 443 -20.30 -0.27 45.81
N PRO A 444 -21.31 -1.04 45.36
CA PRO A 444 -21.64 -2.34 45.94
C PRO A 444 -20.71 -3.46 45.42
N GLU A 445 -20.29 -4.32 46.34
CA GLU A 445 -19.53 -5.56 46.07
C GLU A 445 -20.38 -6.61 45.31
N PRO A 446 -19.73 -7.49 44.51
CA PRO A 446 -20.42 -8.51 43.71
C PRO A 446 -20.86 -9.73 44.53
N LEU A 447 -22.06 -10.24 44.23
CA LEU A 447 -22.66 -11.43 44.84
C LEU A 447 -21.98 -12.74 44.39
N PRO A 448 -22.01 -13.81 45.23
CA PRO A 448 -21.40 -15.11 44.93
C PRO A 448 -22.25 -15.97 43.98
N PRO A 449 -21.64 -16.98 43.31
CA PRO A 449 -22.29 -17.75 42.26
C PRO A 449 -23.26 -18.81 42.80
N GLU A 450 -24.54 -18.69 42.43
CA GLU A 450 -25.56 -19.72 42.65
C GLU A 450 -25.52 -20.84 41.61
N ARG A 451 -26.01 -21.99 42.07
CA ARG A 451 -25.84 -23.34 41.52
C ARG A 451 -26.60 -23.56 40.21
N LEU A 452 -25.90 -24.18 39.27
CA LEU A 452 -26.43 -24.82 38.06
C LEU A 452 -27.61 -25.74 38.38
N SER A 453 -28.78 -25.42 37.82
CA SER A 453 -29.93 -26.33 37.73
C SER A 453 -30.04 -26.85 36.29
N ARG A 454 -30.05 -28.18 36.15
CA ARG A 454 -30.20 -28.92 34.89
C ARG A 454 -31.50 -28.58 34.15
N PRO A 455 -31.53 -28.62 32.80
CA PRO A 455 -32.77 -28.68 32.04
C PRO A 455 -33.39 -30.10 32.10
N PRO A 456 -34.72 -30.24 31.98
CA PRO A 456 -35.40 -31.53 32.03
C PRO A 456 -35.38 -32.27 30.67
N ASP A 457 -35.34 -33.59 30.77
CA ASP A 457 -35.50 -34.58 29.70
C ASP A 457 -36.79 -34.35 28.89
N LEU A 458 -36.66 -34.27 27.56
CA LEU A 458 -37.77 -34.45 26.62
C LEU A 458 -37.75 -35.88 26.10
N SER A 459 -38.67 -36.69 26.62
CA SER A 459 -38.95 -38.03 26.15
C SER A 459 -39.77 -37.98 24.85
N MET A 460 -39.34 -38.81 23.89
CA MET A 460 -40.05 -39.11 22.66
C MET A 460 -41.40 -39.77 22.96
N SER A 461 -42.45 -39.37 22.24
CA SER A 461 -43.59 -40.25 21.99
C SER A 461 -43.99 -40.18 20.51
N VAL A 462 -44.16 -41.38 19.98
CA VAL A 462 -44.38 -41.77 18.60
C VAL A 462 -45.87 -41.60 18.29
N ALA A 463 -46.21 -40.96 17.18
CA ALA A 463 -47.54 -41.02 16.59
C ALA A 463 -47.44 -41.58 15.17
N SER A 464 -47.82 -42.85 15.09
CA SER A 464 -48.16 -43.61 13.89
C SER A 464 -49.39 -43.02 13.20
N VAL A 465 -49.33 -42.86 11.88
CA VAL A 465 -50.48 -42.61 11.01
C VAL A 465 -50.39 -43.61 9.85
N ASP A 466 -51.35 -44.53 9.82
CA ASP A 466 -51.77 -45.32 8.65
C ASP A 466 -53.29 -45.48 8.75
N GLU A 467 -54.02 -44.74 7.91
CA GLU A 467 -55.17 -45.14 7.05
C GLU A 467 -55.82 -43.90 6.41
#